data_AF-O87226-F1
#
_entry.id   AF-O87226-F1
#
_cell.length_a   1.000
_cell.length_b   1.000
_cell.length_c   1.000
_cell.angle_alpha   90.00
_cell.angle_beta   90.00
_cell.angle_gamma   90.00
#
_symmetry.space_group_name_H-M   'P 1'
#
loop_
_entity.id
_entity.type
_entity.pdbx_description
1 polymer ?
#
loop_
_entity_poly.entity_id
_entity_poly.type
_entity_poly.pdbx_seq_one_letter_code
_entity_poly.pdbx_strand_id
1 'polypeptide(L)' 'MEEEMIFKKRWQLASSEQRARYNNLMSSNPTIDWTYKEKKNLLWLCQLDIDTFETFEVILNKVKHS' A
#
# COMPACT_ATOMS: atom_id res chain seq x y z
N MET A 1 11.16 -2.02 -14.74
CA MET A 1 10.52 -1.40 -15.91
C MET A 1 9.04 -1.80 -16.01
N GLU A 2 8.71 -3.09 -16.05
CA GLU A 2 7.31 -3.55 -16.09
C GLU A 2 6.53 -3.24 -14.80
N GLU A 3 7.07 -3.59 -13.63
CA GLU A 3 6.42 -3.36 -12.33
C GLU A 3 6.08 -1.89 -12.07
N GLU A 4 6.99 -0.99 -12.46
CA GLU A 4 6.78 0.45 -12.37
C GLU A 4 5.66 0.93 -13.32
N MET A 5 5.61 0.40 -14.54
CA MET A 5 4.54 0.72 -15.49
C MET A 5 3.18 0.26 -14.95
N ILE A 6 3.13 -0.96 -14.39
CA ILE A 6 1.90 -1.50 -13.77
C ILE A 6 1.49 -0.65 -12.57
N PHE A 7 2.42 -0.28 -11.71
CA PHE A 7 2.17 0.62 -10.58
C PHE A 7 1.56 1.94 -11.07
N LYS A 8 2.18 2.60 -12.04
CA LYS A 8 1.69 3.88 -12.59
C LYS A 8 0.27 3.77 -13.15
N LYS A 9 -0.03 2.70 -13.90
CA LYS A 9 -1.39 2.44 -14.42
C LYS A 9 -2.40 2.24 -13.30
N ARG A 10 -2.07 1.40 -12.30
CA ARG A 10 -2.95 1.17 -11.14
C ARG A 10 -3.14 2.42 -10.30
N TRP A 11 -2.09 3.22 -10.14
CA TRP A 11 -2.14 4.50 -9.43
C TRP A 11 -3.14 5.45 -10.07
N GLN A 12 -3.11 5.58 -11.40
CA GLN A 12 -4.05 6.41 -12.15
C GLN A 12 -5.52 5.95 -11.99
N LEU A 13 -5.75 4.65 -11.85
CA LEU A 13 -7.08 4.07 -11.64
C LEU A 13 -7.56 4.12 -10.19
N ALA A 14 -6.67 4.25 -9.22
CA ALA A 14 -7.03 4.29 -7.81
C ALA A 14 -7.82 5.56 -7.45
N SER A 15 -8.84 5.41 -6.62
CA SER A 15 -9.64 6.53 -6.10
C SER A 15 -8.80 7.42 -5.18
N SER A 16 -9.29 8.65 -4.92
CA SER A 16 -8.63 9.57 -3.99
C SER A 16 -8.44 8.97 -2.60
N GLU A 17 -9.43 8.19 -2.12
CA GLU A 17 -9.37 7.52 -0.81
C GLU A 17 -8.30 6.42 -0.80
N GLN A 18 -8.26 5.57 -1.84
CA GLN A 18 -7.25 4.50 -1.96
C GLN A 18 -5.83 5.08 -2.01
N ARG A 19 -5.64 6.20 -2.74
CA ARG A 19 -4.35 6.92 -2.78
C ARG A 19 -4.00 7.53 -1.43
N ALA A 20 -4.97 8.07 -0.69
CA ALA A 20 -4.75 8.60 0.65
C ALA A 20 -4.29 7.50 1.63
N ARG A 21 -4.97 6.34 1.63
CA ARG A 21 -4.55 5.16 2.42
C ARG A 21 -3.13 4.72 2.08
N TYR A 22 -2.80 4.62 0.79
CA TYR A 22 -1.45 4.28 0.35
C TYR A 22 -0.41 5.28 0.86
N ASN A 23 -0.66 6.58 0.69
CA ASN A 23 0.26 7.63 1.14
C ASN A 23 0.45 7.59 2.66
N ASN A 24 -0.63 7.38 3.42
CA ASN A 24 -0.56 7.21 4.88
C ASN A 24 0.32 6.00 5.24
N LEU A 25 0.10 4.85 4.61
CA LEU A 25 0.89 3.63 4.83
C LEU A 25 2.38 3.85 4.54
N MET A 26 2.71 4.53 3.44
CA MET A 26 4.11 4.85 3.10
C MET A 26 4.71 5.83 4.12
N SER A 27 3.96 6.85 4.53
CA SER A 27 4.43 7.85 5.50
C SER A 27 4.65 7.30 6.90
N SER A 28 3.87 6.28 7.30
CA SER A 28 4.05 5.55 8.57
C SER A 28 5.28 4.62 8.57
N ASN A 29 5.92 4.42 7.42
CA ASN A 29 7.07 3.53 7.26
C ASN A 29 8.22 4.19 6.46
N PRO A 30 8.69 5.37 6.90
CA PRO A 30 9.58 6.22 6.08
C PRO A 30 10.99 5.65 5.93
N THR A 31 11.39 4.71 6.79
CA THR A 31 12.73 4.09 6.79
C THR A 31 12.83 2.87 5.90
N ILE A 32 11.71 2.37 5.36
CA ILE A 32 11.69 1.19 4.50
C ILE A 32 11.83 1.64 3.04
N ASP A 33 12.88 1.17 2.36
CA ASP A 33 13.02 1.36 0.93
C ASP A 33 12.21 0.31 0.16
N TRP A 34 11.05 0.73 -0.34
CA TRP A 34 10.12 -0.14 -1.05
C TRP A 34 10.45 -0.23 -2.54
N THR A 35 10.64 -1.45 -3.03
CA THR A 35 10.74 -1.75 -4.46
C THR A 35 9.41 -1.46 -5.18
N TYR A 36 9.44 -1.25 -6.50
CA TYR A 36 8.19 -1.07 -7.27
C TYR A 36 7.24 -2.28 -7.19
N LYS A 37 7.78 -3.49 -7.07
CA LYS A 37 6.99 -4.71 -6.87
C LYS A 37 6.21 -4.65 -5.55
N GLU A 38 6.85 -4.22 -4.47
CA GLU A 38 6.19 -4.05 -3.17
C GLU A 38 5.21 -2.90 -3.18
N LYS A 39 5.59 -1.73 -3.72
CA LYS A 39 4.68 -0.58 -3.89
C LYS A 39 3.41 -0.96 -4.64
N LYS A 40 3.52 -1.77 -5.70
CA LYS A 40 2.35 -2.30 -6.42
C LYS A 40 1.45 -3.15 -5.52
N ASN A 41 2.04 -4.04 -4.71
CA ASN A 41 1.28 -4.89 -3.79
C ASN A 41 0.61 -4.07 -2.68
N LEU A 42 1.32 -3.09 -2.11
CA LEU A 42 0.77 -2.18 -1.10
C LEU A 42 -0.38 -1.34 -1.66
N LEU A 43 -0.26 -0.84 -2.89
CA LEU A 43 -1.36 -0.14 -3.57
C LEU A 43 -2.56 -1.05 -3.79
N TRP A 44 -2.33 -2.31 -4.14
CA TRP A 44 -3.41 -3.30 -4.29
C TRP A 44 -4.13 -3.56 -2.95
N LEU A 45 -3.40 -3.65 -1.84
CA LEU A 45 -4.02 -3.77 -0.51
C LEU A 45 -4.94 -2.59 -0.21
N CYS A 46 -4.53 -1.38 -0.58
CA CYS A 46 -5.35 -0.17 -0.37
C CYS A 46 -6.65 -0.16 -1.19
N GLN A 47 -6.81 -1.08 -2.16
CA GLN A 47 -8.01 -1.23 -2.98
C GLN A 47 -8.99 -2.27 -2.44
N LEU A 48 -8.61 -3.02 -1.41
CA LEU A 48 -9.52 -3.95 -0.72
C LEU A 48 -10.62 -3.17 0.02
N ASP A 49 -11.68 -3.86 0.40
CA ASP A 49 -12.68 -3.31 1.30
C ASP A 49 -12.02 -2.85 2.61
N ILE A 50 -12.66 -1.87 3.27
CA ILE A 50 -12.09 -1.20 4.43
C ILE A 50 -11.79 -2.17 5.58
N ASP A 51 -12.69 -3.12 5.84
CA ASP A 51 -12.55 -4.08 6.93
C ASP A 51 -11.33 -5.01 6.72
N THR A 52 -11.14 -5.47 5.48
CA THR A 52 -9.99 -6.29 5.10
C THR A 52 -8.69 -5.50 5.20
N PHE A 53 -8.69 -4.23 4.76
CA PHE A 53 -7.51 -3.37 4.85
C PHE A 53 -7.11 -3.09 6.31
N GLU A 54 -8.07 -2.72 7.17
CA GLU A 54 -7.82 -2.46 8.59
C GLU A 54 -7.31 -3.71 9.31
N THR A 55 -7.86 -4.90 8.99
CA THR A 55 -7.38 -6.17 9.52
C THR A 55 -5.90 -6.40 9.17
N PHE A 56 -5.50 -6.09 7.93
CA PHE A 56 -4.10 -6.17 7.52
C PHE A 56 -3.22 -5.20 8.32
N GLU A 57 -3.65 -3.96 8.53
CA GLU A 57 -2.89 -2.98 9.32
C GLU A 57 -2.70 -3.45 10.77
N VAL A 58 -3.72 -4.04 11.39
CA VAL A 58 -3.61 -4.62 12.74
C VAL A 58 -2.57 -5.75 12.80
N ILE A 59 -2.58 -6.66 11.81
CA ILE A 59 -1.60 -7.75 11.72
C ILE A 59 -0.19 -7.19 11.55
N LEU A 60 -0.02 -6.25 10.62
CA LEU A 60 1.27 -5.61 10.34
C LEU A 60 1.83 -4.92 11.60
N ASN A 61 0.98 -4.21 12.33
CA ASN A 61 1.38 -3.55 13.57
C ASN A 61 1.82 -4.56 14.64
N LYS A 62 1.14 -5.69 14.78
CA LYS A 62 1.55 -6.75 15.72
C LYS A 62 2.92 -7.34 15.37
N VAL A 63 3.17 -7.62 14.09
CA VAL A 63 4.46 -8.16 13.62
C VAL A 63 5.61 -7.19 13.85
N LYS A 64 5.41 -5.88 13.62
CA LYS A 64 6.46 -4.86 13.83
C LYS A 64 6.89 -4.70 15.29
N HIS A 65 6.00 -4.96 16.23
CA HIS A 65 6.24 -4.81 17.67
C HIS A 65 6.50 -6.16 18.36
N SER A 66 6.76 -7.22 17.58
CA SER A 66 7.22 -8.54 18.05
C SER A 66 8.73 -8.64 17.88
#